data_AF-A0AAP8N829-F1
#
_entry.id   AF-A0AAP8N829-F1
#
_cell.length_a   1.000
_cell.length_b   1.000
_cell.length_c   1.000
_cell.angle_alpha   90.00
_cell.angle_beta   90.00
_cell.angle_gamma   90.00
#
_symmetry.space_group_name_H-M   'P 1'
#
loop_
_entity.id
_entity.type
_entity.pdbx_description
1 polymer ?
#
loop_
_entity_poly.entity_id
_entity_poly.type
_entity_poly.pdbx_seq_one_letter_code
_entity_poly.pdbx_strand_id
1 'polypeptide(L)'
;LGTYTAGGLPLQFPGEADRQDKMLGYFKQWKPTYAAGTHRQYSNPSLGLFGYLAAQSMGAPFDELMEKTLLPKLGLKHSYLKVPQDQMA
;
A
#
# COMPACT_ATOMS: atom_id res chain seq x y z
N LEU A 1 2.48 10.48 -3.10
CA LEU A 1 1.84 9.23 -2.65
C LEU A 1 2.05 8.99 -1.16
N GLY A 2 3.30 8.81 -0.67
CA GLY A 2 3.58 8.51 0.74
C GLY A 2 3.13 9.54 1.78
N THR A 3 2.79 10.76 1.35
CA THR A 3 2.35 11.88 2.19
C THR A 3 0.88 12.27 2.00
N TYR A 4 0.11 11.45 1.27
CA TYR A 4 -1.32 11.69 1.00
C TYR A 4 -1.62 12.99 0.21
N THR A 5 -0.65 13.51 -0.53
CA THR A 5 -0.77 14.75 -1.31
C THR A 5 -0.78 14.52 -2.83
N ALA A 6 -1.27 13.37 -3.28
CA ALA A 6 -1.29 13.03 -4.71
C ALA A 6 -2.27 13.87 -5.54
N GLY A 7 -3.27 14.50 -4.90
CA GLY A 7 -4.30 15.28 -5.59
C GLY A 7 -5.72 14.73 -5.41
N GLY A 8 -6.06 14.19 -4.24
CA GLY A 8 -7.44 13.76 -3.93
C GLY A 8 -7.73 12.28 -4.18
N LEU A 9 -6.77 11.38 -3.95
CA LEU A 9 -7.08 9.95 -3.84
C LEU A 9 -8.05 9.72 -2.66
N PRO A 10 -9.07 8.85 -2.80
CA PRO A 10 -10.11 8.65 -1.79
C PRO A 10 -9.58 7.87 -0.58
N LEU A 11 -10.37 7.85 0.50
CA LEU A 11 -10.04 7.10 1.72
C LEU A 11 -9.85 5.60 1.44
N GLN A 12 -10.76 5.00 0.68
CA GLN A 12 -10.78 3.58 0.30
C GLN A 12 -10.93 3.44 -1.22
N PHE A 13 -10.62 2.26 -1.76
CA PHE A 13 -10.99 1.95 -3.15
C PHE A 13 -12.52 1.95 -3.31
N PRO A 14 -13.04 2.34 -4.49
CA PRO A 14 -14.41 2.00 -4.88
C PRO A 14 -14.61 0.48 -4.87
N GLY A 15 -15.83 0.02 -4.57
CA GLY A 15 -16.11 -1.42 -4.43
C GLY A 15 -15.77 -2.23 -5.69
N GLU A 16 -15.84 -1.62 -6.87
CA GLU A 16 -15.52 -2.29 -8.14
C GLU A 16 -14.02 -2.55 -8.33
N ALA A 17 -13.16 -1.85 -7.55
CA ALA A 17 -11.70 -1.90 -7.66
C ALA A 17 -11.01 -2.62 -6.48
N ASP A 18 -11.76 -3.31 -5.62
CA ASP A 18 -11.25 -4.01 -4.42
C ASP A 18 -10.56 -5.36 -4.73
N ARG A 19 -9.86 -5.44 -5.88
CA ARG A 19 -9.14 -6.65 -6.31
C ARG A 19 -7.87 -6.28 -7.08
N GLN A 20 -6.84 -7.11 -6.94
CA GLN A 20 -5.50 -6.86 -7.50
C GLN A 20 -5.50 -6.67 -9.03
N ASP A 21 -6.33 -7.42 -9.75
CA ASP A 21 -6.49 -7.35 -11.21
C ASP A 21 -7.13 -6.03 -11.68
N LYS A 22 -7.90 -5.37 -10.81
CA LYS A 22 -8.63 -4.14 -11.13
C LYS A 22 -7.98 -2.87 -10.55
N MET A 23 -7.16 -3.01 -9.52
CA MET A 23 -6.48 -1.89 -8.84
C MET A 23 -5.62 -1.05 -9.78
N LEU A 24 -4.84 -1.69 -10.67
CA LEU A 24 -4.03 -0.95 -11.65
C LEU A 24 -4.90 -0.19 -12.66
N GLY A 25 -6.05 -0.76 -13.03
CA GLY A 25 -7.04 -0.12 -13.89
C GLY A 25 -7.60 1.16 -13.25
N TYR A 26 -7.93 1.09 -11.96
CA TYR A 26 -8.37 2.25 -11.18
C TYR A 26 -7.34 3.39 -11.21
N PHE A 27 -6.07 3.12 -10.89
CA PHE A 27 -5.05 4.17 -10.88
C PHE A 27 -4.77 4.76 -12.28
N LYS A 28 -4.87 3.96 -13.36
CA LYS A 28 -4.73 4.45 -14.74
C LYS A 28 -5.86 5.39 -15.16
N GLN A 29 -7.05 5.22 -14.59
CA GLN A 29 -8.24 6.02 -14.94
C GLN A 29 -8.49 7.18 -13.97
N TRP A 30 -7.87 7.15 -12.79
CA TRP A 30 -8.02 8.17 -11.77
C TRP A 30 -7.61 9.55 -12.30
N LYS A 31 -8.45 10.56 -11.99
CA LYS A 31 -8.18 11.96 -12.29
C LYS A 31 -8.06 12.74 -10.98
N PRO A 32 -7.05 13.61 -10.82
CA PRO A 32 -6.88 14.40 -9.61
C PRO A 32 -8.00 15.41 -9.44
N THR A 33 -8.50 15.53 -8.20
CA THR A 33 -9.41 16.61 -7.77
C THR A 33 -8.64 17.89 -7.47
N TYR A 34 -7.38 17.76 -7.02
CA TYR A 34 -6.52 18.88 -6.65
C TYR A 34 -5.17 18.77 -7.35
N ALA A 35 -4.48 19.91 -7.55
CA ALA A 35 -3.09 19.89 -7.99
C ALA A 35 -2.21 19.10 -7.00
N ALA A 36 -1.24 18.35 -7.52
CA ALA A 36 -0.33 17.56 -6.71
C ALA A 36 0.41 18.43 -5.68
N GLY A 37 0.58 17.92 -4.46
CA GLY A 37 1.28 18.62 -3.38
C GLY A 37 0.46 19.67 -2.63
N THR A 38 -0.71 20.07 -3.13
CA THR A 38 -1.47 21.21 -2.57
C THR A 38 -2.42 20.83 -1.45
N HIS A 39 -2.93 19.60 -1.43
CA HIS A 39 -3.92 19.14 -0.46
C HIS A 39 -3.51 17.80 0.12
N ARG A 40 -3.50 17.70 1.46
CA ARG A 40 -3.36 16.41 2.17
C ARG A 40 -4.74 15.81 2.39
N GLN A 41 -4.95 14.62 1.83
CA GLN A 41 -6.18 13.84 2.03
C GLN A 41 -5.82 12.39 2.32
N TYR A 42 -6.01 11.95 3.56
CA TYR A 42 -5.66 10.59 4.00
C TYR A 42 -6.34 9.53 3.11
N SER A 43 -5.56 8.55 2.67
CA SER A 43 -5.97 7.64 1.58
C SER A 43 -5.18 6.33 1.65
N ASN A 44 -5.90 5.22 1.85
CA ASN A 44 -5.33 3.88 1.76
C ASN A 44 -4.84 3.57 0.33
N PRO A 45 -5.56 3.92 -0.76
CA PRO A 45 -5.02 3.81 -2.12
C PRO A 45 -3.69 4.55 -2.32
N SER A 46 -3.54 5.77 -1.76
CA SER A 46 -2.32 6.56 -1.90
C SER A 46 -1.12 5.90 -1.23
N LEU A 47 -1.25 5.49 0.04
CA LEU A 47 -0.15 4.88 0.77
C LEU A 47 0.10 3.43 0.37
N GLY A 48 -0.96 2.68 0.04
CA GLY A 48 -0.88 1.32 -0.47
C GLY A 48 -0.11 1.26 -1.79
N LEU A 49 -0.40 2.14 -2.75
CA LEU A 49 0.37 2.22 -4.00
C LEU A 49 1.83 2.63 -3.76
N PHE A 50 2.08 3.53 -2.80
CA PHE A 50 3.45 3.87 -2.42
C PHE A 50 4.23 2.65 -1.91
N GLY A 51 3.65 1.87 -0.98
CA GLY A 51 4.28 0.65 -0.47
C GLY A 51 4.50 -0.41 -1.56
N TYR A 52 3.51 -0.60 -2.43
CA TYR A 52 3.60 -1.51 -3.58
C TYR A 52 4.76 -1.16 -4.51
N LEU A 53 4.88 0.11 -4.92
CA LEU A 53 5.94 0.57 -5.81
C LEU A 53 7.32 0.56 -5.13
N ALA A 54 7.39 0.85 -3.82
CA ALA A 54 8.62 0.73 -3.05
C ALA A 54 9.13 -0.71 -3.05
N ALA A 55 8.26 -1.70 -2.81
CA ALA A 55 8.61 -3.11 -2.89
C ALA A 55 9.02 -3.53 -4.30
N GLN A 56 8.26 -3.11 -5.32
CA GLN A 56 8.56 -3.37 -6.72
C GLN A 56 9.95 -2.83 -7.12
N SER A 57 10.35 -1.66 -6.61
CA SER A 57 11.68 -1.09 -6.87
C SER A 57 12.83 -1.92 -6.31
N MET A 58 12.56 -2.79 -5.32
CA MET A 58 13.49 -3.74 -4.74
C MET A 58 13.41 -5.14 -5.37
N GLY A 59 12.55 -5.34 -6.37
CA GLY A 59 12.44 -6.59 -7.13
C GLY A 59 11.74 -7.74 -6.40
N ALA A 60 10.98 -7.46 -5.33
CA ALA A 60 10.26 -8.49 -4.56
C ALA A 60 8.86 -8.01 -4.12
N PRO A 61 7.93 -8.93 -3.83
CA PRO A 61 6.62 -8.59 -3.27
C PRO A 61 6.72 -7.86 -1.92
N PHE A 62 5.76 -6.98 -1.63
CA PHE A 62 5.72 -6.23 -0.37
C PHE A 62 5.75 -7.14 0.85
N ASP A 63 4.91 -8.19 0.87
CA ASP A 63 4.80 -9.09 2.02
C ASP A 63 6.11 -9.81 2.31
N GLU A 64 6.82 -10.22 1.25
CA GLU A 64 8.12 -10.88 1.38
C GLU A 64 9.19 -9.93 1.96
N LEU A 65 9.26 -8.69 1.47
CA LEU A 65 10.20 -7.72 1.99
C LEU A 65 9.88 -7.33 3.45
N MET A 66 8.59 -7.23 3.78
CA MET A 66 8.17 -6.96 5.14
C MET A 66 8.57 -8.10 6.08
N GLU A 67 8.14 -9.33 5.80
CA GLU A 67 8.30 -10.47 6.69
C GLU A 67 9.71 -11.05 6.70
N LYS A 68 10.43 -11.05 5.57
CA LYS A 68 11.77 -11.66 5.46
C LYS A 68 12.94 -10.67 5.55
N THR A 69 12.67 -9.36 5.45
CA THR A 69 13.74 -8.35 5.48
C THR A 69 13.53 -7.29 6.56
N LEU A 70 12.44 -6.54 6.51
CA LEU A 70 12.26 -5.37 7.38
C LEU A 70 11.99 -5.75 8.83
N LEU A 71 10.98 -6.58 9.09
CA LEU A 71 10.65 -7.01 10.46
C LEU A 71 11.83 -7.72 11.14
N PRO A 72 12.56 -8.66 10.48
CA PRO A 72 13.77 -9.25 11.04
C PRO A 72 14.88 -8.24 11.35
N LYS A 73 15.15 -7.28 10.45
CA LYS A 73 16.16 -6.24 10.67
C LYS A 73 15.81 -5.30 11.83
N LEU A 74 14.52 -5.12 12.12
CA LEU A 74 14.03 -4.37 13.28
C LEU A 74 13.96 -5.22 14.56
N GLY A 75 14.29 -6.51 14.50
CA GLY A 75 14.20 -7.42 15.65
C GLY A 75 12.78 -7.81 16.05
N LEU A 76 11.79 -7.57 15.18
CA LEU A 76 10.38 -7.84 15.44
C LEU A 76 10.04 -9.31 15.16
N LYS A 77 10.14 -10.15 16.20
CA LYS A 77 9.93 -11.61 16.09
C LYS A 77 8.46 -12.06 16.13
N HIS A 78 7.57 -11.19 16.63
CA HIS A 78 6.14 -11.48 16.80
C HIS A 78 5.30 -10.36 16.17
N SER A 79 5.54 -10.12 14.88
CA SER A 79 4.80 -9.15 14.07
C SER A 79 4.58 -9.77 12.70
N TYR A 80 3.34 -9.78 12.23
CA TYR A 80 2.94 -10.60 11.09
C TYR A 80 2.02 -9.80 10.16
N LEU A 81 2.17 -10.01 8.85
CA LEU A 81 1.12 -9.64 7.90
C LEU A 81 0.08 -10.76 7.82
N LYS A 82 0.56 -12.01 7.82
CA LYS A 82 -0.27 -13.21 7.97
C LYS A 82 0.18 -14.00 9.19
N VAL A 83 -0.69 -14.06 10.21
CA VAL A 83 -0.37 -14.78 11.45
C VAL A 83 -0.10 -16.27 11.17
N PRO A 84 1.07 -16.81 11.56
CA PRO A 84 1.37 -18.24 11.44
C PRO A 84 0.44 -19.11 12.29
N GLN A 85 0.16 -20.33 11.83
CA GLN A 85 -0.82 -21.22 12.50
C GLN A 85 -0.44 -21.55 13.95
N ASP A 86 0.86 -21.69 14.25
CA ASP A 86 1.40 -21.94 15.57
C ASP A 86 1.29 -20.73 16.53
N GLN A 87 0.91 -19.56 16.02
CA GLN A 87 0.75 -18.31 16.78
C GLN A 87 -0.72 -17.88 16.93
N MET A 88 -1.67 -18.65 16.40
CA MET A 88 -3.13 -18.36 16.46
C MET A 88 -3.84 -18.95 17.69
N ALA A 89 -3.08 -19.54 18.63
CA ALA A 89 -3.61 -20.22 19.82
C ALA A 89 -4.05 -19.26 20.93
#